data_AF-A0A2N6E608-F1
#
_entry.id   AF-A0A2N6E608-F1
#
_cell.length_a   1.000
_cell.length_b   1.000
_cell.length_c   1.000
_cell.angle_alpha   90.00
_cell.angle_beta   90.00
_cell.angle_gamma   90.00
#
_symmetry.space_group_name_H-M   'P 1'
#
loop_
_entity.id
_entity.type
_entity.pdbx_description
1 polymer ?
#
loop_
_entity_poly.entity_id
_entity_poly.type
_entity_poly.pdbx_seq_one_letter_code
_entity_poly.pdbx_strand_id
1 'polypeptide(L)'
;MTAPDLVEIPIDRIQGEVVAVLYFEDERPPRGPAALLDWRLNGVLTELLVQGRAAGHVGEQILVPNNGKLGADWALFLGGGRWEGRGKKSYRTLVEQALDTCRGLNLSRVGIGLTPLEGMGEGSAEKMVSQALGRRTVTDLECQLCLG
;
A
#
# COMPACT_ATOMS: atom_id res chain seq x y z
N MET A 1 -7.99 -20.56 2.65
CA MET A 1 -7.13 -19.65 1.87
C MET A 1 -7.80 -18.29 1.91
N THR A 2 -7.26 -17.34 2.66
CA THR A 2 -7.78 -15.97 2.67
C THR A 2 -7.31 -15.29 1.39
N ALA A 3 -8.21 -15.12 0.43
CA ALA A 3 -7.98 -14.30 -0.76
C ALA A 3 -8.31 -12.84 -0.39
N PRO A 4 -7.69 -11.84 -1.03
CA PRO A 4 -8.14 -10.47 -0.88
C PRO A 4 -9.48 -10.30 -1.57
N ASP A 5 -10.32 -9.41 -1.04
CA ASP A 5 -11.50 -8.94 -1.73
C ASP A 5 -11.07 -7.85 -2.72
N LEU A 6 -11.06 -8.17 -4.01
CA LEU A 6 -10.80 -7.17 -5.05
C LEU A 6 -12.00 -6.20 -5.10
N VAL A 7 -11.74 -4.91 -5.00
CA VAL A 7 -12.78 -3.88 -4.96
C VAL A 7 -12.54 -2.80 -6.01
N GLU A 8 -13.63 -2.29 -6.60
CA GLU A 8 -13.62 -1.16 -7.54
C GLU A 8 -13.81 0.19 -6.84
N ILE A 9 -13.73 0.22 -5.49
CA ILE A 9 -13.74 1.47 -4.73
C ILE A 9 -12.34 2.04 -4.60
N PRO A 10 -12.15 3.36 -4.71
CA PRO A 10 -10.86 4.00 -4.51
C PRO A 10 -10.28 3.72 -3.11
N ILE A 11 -8.93 3.66 -3.02
CA ILE A 11 -8.22 3.34 -1.78
C ILE A 11 -8.58 4.25 -0.60
N ASP A 12 -8.93 5.53 -0.84
CA ASP A 12 -9.33 6.48 0.20
C ASP A 12 -10.73 6.20 0.78
N ARG A 13 -11.52 5.32 0.14
CA ARG A 13 -12.89 4.97 0.56
C ARG A 13 -13.00 3.62 1.24
N ILE A 14 -11.96 2.80 1.15
CA ILE A 14 -11.90 1.51 1.85
C ILE A 14 -12.07 1.73 3.35
N GLN A 15 -13.00 0.98 3.94
CA GLN A 15 -13.26 0.99 5.38
C GLN A 15 -12.33 0.01 6.07
N GLY A 16 -11.67 0.44 7.14
CA GLY A 16 -10.74 -0.44 7.86
C GLY A 16 -9.91 0.31 8.88
N GLU A 17 -8.94 -0.39 9.46
CA GLU A 17 -8.03 0.22 10.43
C GLU A 17 -6.89 0.95 9.71
N VAL A 18 -6.44 0.42 8.57
CA VAL A 18 -5.40 1.04 7.75
C VAL A 18 -5.66 0.87 6.26
N VAL A 19 -5.23 1.87 5.49
CA VAL A 19 -5.00 1.74 4.04
C VAL A 19 -3.51 1.87 3.76
N ALA A 20 -2.93 0.86 3.11
CA ALA A 20 -1.50 0.78 2.82
C ALA A 20 -1.21 0.98 1.33
N VAL A 21 -0.19 1.79 1.02
CA VAL A 21 0.22 2.12 -0.35
C VAL A 21 1.74 2.19 -0.47
N LEU A 22 2.26 1.94 -1.67
CA LEU A 22 3.68 2.08 -1.98
C LEU A 22 3.99 3.49 -2.52
N TYR A 23 5.14 4.05 -2.16
CA TYR A 23 5.73 5.23 -2.80
C TYR A 23 7.20 4.97 -3.12
N PHE A 24 7.71 5.60 -4.18
CA PHE A 24 9.00 5.22 -4.79
C PHE A 24 9.99 6.38 -4.84
N GLU A 25 11.28 6.09 -4.96
CA GLU A 25 12.38 7.07 -4.92
C GLU A 25 12.39 8.04 -6.10
N ASP A 26 12.08 7.52 -7.28
CA ASP A 26 12.16 8.15 -8.60
C ASP A 26 10.79 8.68 -9.09
N GLU A 27 9.73 8.50 -8.31
CA GLU A 27 8.42 9.09 -8.59
C GLU A 27 8.26 10.43 -7.87
N ARG A 28 8.47 11.52 -8.62
CA ARG A 28 8.28 12.89 -8.12
C ARG A 28 7.40 13.67 -9.11
N PRO A 29 6.18 14.10 -8.71
CA PRO A 29 5.49 13.83 -7.44
C PRO A 29 5.09 12.35 -7.27
N PRO A 30 4.66 11.91 -6.07
CA PRO A 30 4.05 10.58 -5.87
C PRO A 30 2.93 10.30 -6.88
N ARG A 31 2.70 9.02 -7.19
CA ARG A 31 1.69 8.58 -8.18
C ARG A 31 0.72 7.54 -7.61
N GLY A 32 -0.32 7.24 -8.38
CA GLY A 32 -1.29 6.18 -8.09
C GLY A 32 -1.97 6.31 -6.72
N PRO A 33 -2.21 5.18 -6.02
CA PRO A 33 -2.83 5.17 -4.70
C PRO A 33 -2.13 6.07 -3.66
N ALA A 34 -0.80 6.18 -3.70
CA ALA A 34 -0.06 7.04 -2.78
C ALA A 34 -0.34 8.53 -3.01
N ALA A 35 -0.45 8.98 -4.26
CA ALA A 35 -0.83 10.35 -4.58
C ALA A 35 -2.24 10.69 -4.09
N LEU A 36 -3.17 9.75 -4.22
CA LEU A 36 -4.56 9.93 -3.78
C LEU A 36 -4.63 10.07 -2.26
N LEU A 37 -3.98 9.18 -1.51
CA LEU A 37 -3.93 9.29 -0.04
C LEU A 37 -3.24 10.57 0.41
N ASP A 38 -2.12 10.92 -0.22
CA ASP A 38 -1.39 12.16 0.11
C ASP A 38 -2.27 13.40 -0.10
N TRP A 39 -3.00 13.47 -1.23
CA TRP A 39 -3.94 14.55 -1.48
C TRP A 39 -5.04 14.64 -0.43
N ARG A 40 -5.62 13.49 -0.02
CA ARG A 40 -6.60 13.46 1.07
C ARG A 40 -6.01 13.92 2.39
N LEU A 41 -4.77 13.59 2.66
CA LEU A 41 -4.06 13.96 3.88
C LEU A 41 -3.41 15.35 3.83
N ASN A 42 -3.79 16.19 2.87
CA ASN A 42 -3.28 17.56 2.69
C ASN A 42 -1.77 17.64 2.41
N GLY A 43 -1.21 16.64 1.71
CA GLY A 43 0.16 16.67 1.23
C GLY A 43 1.21 16.26 2.25
N VAL A 44 0.84 15.54 3.32
CA VAL A 44 1.79 15.11 4.38
C VAL A 44 2.98 14.31 3.83
N LEU A 45 2.75 13.37 2.91
CA LEU A 45 3.85 12.63 2.28
C LEU A 45 4.69 13.57 1.40
N THR A 46 4.05 14.41 0.59
CA THR A 46 4.77 15.39 -0.24
C THR A 46 5.64 16.33 0.60
N GLU A 47 5.13 16.82 1.73
CA GLU A 47 5.89 17.67 2.66
C GLU A 47 7.10 16.92 3.22
N LEU A 48 6.94 15.67 3.66
CA LEU A 48 8.05 14.84 4.14
C LEU A 48 9.11 14.60 3.06
N LEU A 49 8.70 14.38 1.80
CA LEU A 49 9.61 14.24 0.66
C LEU A 49 10.38 15.54 0.38
N VAL A 50 9.69 16.69 0.37
CA VAL A 50 10.30 18.01 0.13
C VAL A 50 11.27 18.38 1.24
N GLN A 51 10.96 18.04 2.49
CA GLN A 51 11.82 18.27 3.65
C GLN A 51 12.99 17.27 3.74
N GLY A 52 13.08 16.28 2.85
CA GLY A 52 14.09 15.22 2.91
C GLY A 52 13.96 14.29 4.12
N ARG A 53 12.76 14.23 4.73
CA ARG A 53 12.44 13.36 5.87
C ARG A 53 11.90 11.99 5.44
N ALA A 54 11.60 11.85 4.15
CA ALA A 54 11.24 10.61 3.48
C ALA A 54 11.92 10.59 2.11
N ALA A 55 12.25 9.41 1.59
CA ALA A 55 12.91 9.26 0.29
C ALA A 55 12.26 8.21 -0.61
N GLY A 56 11.48 7.29 -0.06
CA GLY A 56 10.92 6.14 -0.78
C GLY A 56 11.81 4.91 -0.73
N HIS A 57 12.79 4.85 0.17
CA HIS A 57 13.70 3.71 0.27
C HIS A 57 12.98 2.44 0.73
N VAL A 58 13.45 1.28 0.27
CA VAL A 58 12.90 -0.02 0.69
C VAL A 58 12.94 -0.12 2.21
N GLY A 59 11.78 -0.37 2.82
CA GLY A 59 11.63 -0.53 4.26
C GLY A 59 11.30 0.75 5.02
N GLU A 60 11.25 1.92 4.36
CA GLU A 60 10.68 3.12 4.98
C GLU A 60 9.18 2.93 5.22
N GLN A 61 8.71 3.40 6.38
CA GLN A 61 7.31 3.30 6.78
C GLN A 61 6.87 4.63 7.38
N ILE A 62 5.79 5.19 6.85
CA ILE A 62 5.19 6.44 7.35
C ILE A 62 3.72 6.15 7.64
N LEU A 63 3.36 6.22 8.91
CA LEU A 63 1.98 6.06 9.38
C LEU A 63 1.38 7.43 9.68
N VAL A 64 0.27 7.76 9.03
CA VAL A 64 -0.39 9.07 9.14
C VAL A 64 -1.83 8.86 9.65
N PRO A 65 -2.25 9.56 10.72
CA PRO A 65 -3.63 9.47 11.19
C PRO A 65 -4.59 10.08 10.17
N ASN A 66 -5.78 9.50 10.06
CA ASN A 66 -6.85 10.07 9.26
C ASN A 66 -7.23 11.48 9.76
N ASN A 67 -7.48 12.39 8.81
CA ASN A 67 -7.95 13.76 9.06
C ASN A 67 -9.46 13.92 8.80
N GLY A 68 -10.21 12.82 8.77
CA GLY A 68 -11.65 12.76 8.46
C GLY A 68 -11.98 12.59 6.98
N LYS A 69 -10.98 12.37 6.10
CA LYS A 69 -11.19 12.22 4.65
C LYS A 69 -10.94 10.81 4.13
N LEU A 70 -10.42 9.91 4.97
CA LEU A 70 -10.24 8.49 4.63
C LEU A 70 -11.36 7.64 5.22
N GLY A 71 -11.66 6.51 4.58
CA GLY A 71 -12.51 5.46 5.13
C GLY A 71 -11.84 4.63 6.24
N ALA A 72 -10.52 4.70 6.35
CA ALA A 72 -9.75 4.00 7.37
C ALA A 72 -9.18 4.94 8.45
N ASP A 73 -8.81 4.40 9.61
CA ASP A 73 -8.27 5.18 10.73
C ASP A 73 -6.86 5.74 10.44
N TRP A 74 -6.06 5.01 9.65
CA TRP A 74 -4.68 5.36 9.31
C TRP A 74 -4.37 5.17 7.82
N ALA A 75 -3.43 5.96 7.30
CA ALA A 75 -2.74 5.68 6.05
C ALA A 75 -1.30 5.23 6.32
N LEU A 76 -0.89 4.13 5.71
CA LEU A 76 0.46 3.60 5.77
C LEU A 76 1.14 3.76 4.40
N PHE A 77 2.13 4.64 4.31
CA PHE A 77 2.98 4.78 3.14
C PHE A 77 4.25 3.95 3.33
N LEU A 78 4.53 3.07 2.38
CA LEU A 78 5.67 2.15 2.40
C LEU A 78 6.63 2.47 1.26
N GLY A 79 7.89 2.68 1.61
CA GLY A 79 8.94 2.95 0.63
C GLY A 79 9.23 1.72 -0.21
N GLY A 80 9.07 1.84 -1.51
CA GLY A 80 9.23 0.76 -2.48
C GLY A 80 10.63 0.65 -3.07
N GLY A 81 11.50 1.63 -2.88
CA GLY A 81 12.74 1.83 -3.62
C GLY A 81 12.49 2.49 -4.98
N ARG A 82 13.32 2.19 -5.99
CA ARG A 82 13.15 2.72 -7.36
C ARG A 82 12.06 2.01 -8.15
N TRP A 83 11.11 2.73 -8.73
CA TRP A 83 10.10 2.19 -9.63
C TRP A 83 10.70 1.72 -10.96
N GLU A 84 11.63 2.48 -11.54
CA GLU A 84 12.24 2.19 -12.83
C GLU A 84 13.02 0.86 -12.81
N GLY A 85 12.86 0.06 -13.87
CA GLY A 85 13.54 -1.24 -14.02
C GLY A 85 13.03 -2.34 -13.09
N ARG A 86 11.88 -2.14 -12.43
CA ARG A 86 11.35 -3.08 -11.45
C ARG A 86 10.77 -4.34 -12.08
N GLY A 87 11.19 -5.49 -11.55
CA GLY A 87 10.67 -6.80 -11.92
C GLY A 87 9.55 -7.30 -11.00
N LYS A 88 8.79 -8.30 -11.49
CA LYS A 88 7.69 -8.93 -10.74
C LYS A 88 8.12 -9.50 -9.38
N LYS A 89 9.34 -10.05 -9.28
CA LYS A 89 9.85 -10.66 -8.05
C LYS A 89 10.09 -9.63 -6.93
N SER A 90 10.73 -8.50 -7.25
CA SER A 90 10.98 -7.45 -6.26
C SER A 90 9.68 -6.75 -5.85
N TYR A 91 8.74 -6.56 -6.77
CA TYR A 91 7.42 -6.03 -6.45
C TYR A 91 6.62 -6.95 -5.51
N ARG A 92 6.66 -8.26 -5.76
CA ARG A 92 6.07 -9.26 -4.85
C ARG A 92 6.63 -9.17 -3.43
N THR A 93 7.94 -8.98 -3.28
CA THR A 93 8.56 -8.82 -1.96
C THR A 93 8.05 -7.56 -1.23
N LEU A 94 7.80 -6.46 -1.94
CA LEU A 94 7.22 -5.26 -1.33
C LEU A 94 5.78 -5.50 -0.83
N VAL A 95 4.96 -6.19 -1.63
CA VAL A 95 3.58 -6.54 -1.24
C VAL A 95 3.59 -7.44 -0.01
N GLU A 96 4.51 -8.41 0.06
CA GLU A 96 4.70 -9.25 1.25
C GLU A 96 5.10 -8.41 2.46
N GLN A 97 6.05 -7.50 2.33
CA GLN A 97 6.48 -6.61 3.40
C GLN A 97 5.35 -5.70 3.90
N ALA A 98 4.50 -5.21 2.99
CA ALA A 98 3.33 -4.41 3.35
C ALA A 98 2.35 -5.19 4.23
N LEU A 99 2.02 -6.41 3.82
CA LEU A 99 1.15 -7.31 4.57
C LEU A 99 1.76 -7.72 5.91
N ASP A 100 3.06 -8.01 5.94
CA ASP A 100 3.77 -8.36 7.17
C ASP A 100 3.83 -7.19 8.15
N THR A 101 3.95 -5.97 7.66
CA THR A 101 3.85 -4.75 8.48
C THR A 101 2.46 -4.62 9.08
N CYS A 102 1.40 -4.82 8.29
CA CYS A 102 0.02 -4.78 8.78
C CYS A 102 -0.24 -5.86 9.86
N ARG A 103 0.29 -7.07 9.66
CA ARG A 103 0.22 -8.16 10.66
C ARG A 103 0.97 -7.81 11.94
N GLY A 104 2.17 -7.23 11.83
CA GLY A 104 2.98 -6.82 12.97
C GLY A 104 2.32 -5.74 13.83
N LEU A 105 1.43 -4.95 13.22
CA LEU A 105 0.60 -3.96 13.91
C LEU A 105 -0.69 -4.55 14.52
N ASN A 106 -0.90 -5.87 14.40
CA ASN A 106 -2.08 -6.59 14.88
C ASN A 106 -3.42 -6.05 14.35
N LEU A 107 -3.41 -5.60 13.09
CA LEU A 107 -4.60 -5.12 12.39
C LEU A 107 -5.39 -6.31 11.82
N SER A 108 -6.72 -6.17 11.78
CA SER A 108 -7.63 -7.19 11.26
C SER A 108 -8.31 -6.75 9.96
N ARG A 109 -8.49 -5.45 9.70
CA ARG A 109 -9.14 -4.94 8.48
C ARG A 109 -8.26 -3.93 7.76
N VAL A 110 -7.76 -4.32 6.60
CA VAL A 110 -6.76 -3.54 5.86
C VAL A 110 -7.16 -3.35 4.40
N GLY A 111 -6.97 -2.13 3.89
CA GLY A 111 -6.99 -1.85 2.46
C GLY A 111 -5.57 -1.79 1.90
N ILE A 112 -5.34 -2.35 0.71
CA ILE A 112 -4.06 -2.19 0.00
C ILE A 112 -4.34 -1.57 -1.37
N GLY A 113 -3.68 -0.45 -1.65
CA GLY A 113 -3.66 0.19 -2.95
C GLY A 113 -2.38 -0.12 -3.70
N LEU A 114 -2.49 -0.76 -4.86
CA LEU A 114 -1.34 -1.12 -5.71
C LEU A 114 -1.46 -0.49 -7.09
N THR A 115 -0.35 0.06 -7.59
CA THR A 115 -0.17 0.37 -9.01
C THR A 115 0.41 -0.87 -9.70
N PRO A 116 -0.30 -1.55 -10.62
CA PRO A 116 0.22 -2.71 -11.33
C PRO A 116 1.49 -2.37 -12.13
N LEU A 117 2.44 -3.31 -12.18
CA LEU A 117 3.59 -3.18 -13.10
C LEU A 117 3.10 -3.25 -14.56
N GLU A 118 3.86 -2.64 -15.47
CA GLU A 118 3.58 -2.77 -16.90
C GLU A 118 3.54 -4.26 -17.33
N GLY A 119 2.50 -4.64 -18.09
CA GLY A 119 2.28 -6.04 -18.49
C GLY A 119 1.81 -6.96 -17.35
N MET A 120 1.45 -6.42 -16.18
CA MET A 120 0.75 -7.14 -15.12
C MET A 120 -0.76 -6.93 -15.25
N GLY A 121 -1.50 -7.98 -15.60
CA GLY A 121 -2.97 -7.94 -15.53
C GLY A 121 -3.47 -8.02 -14.09
N GLU A 122 -4.71 -7.61 -13.86
CA GLU A 122 -5.36 -7.57 -12.54
C GLU A 122 -5.29 -8.91 -11.80
N GLY A 123 -5.62 -10.01 -12.48
CA GLY A 123 -5.54 -11.36 -11.89
C GLY A 123 -4.12 -11.80 -11.50
N SER A 124 -3.06 -11.15 -12.00
CA SER A 124 -1.69 -11.40 -11.53
C SER A 124 -1.39 -10.65 -10.23
N ALA A 125 -1.89 -9.43 -10.08
CA ALA A 125 -1.76 -8.65 -8.85
C ALA A 125 -2.57 -9.29 -7.72
N GLU A 126 -3.81 -9.69 -8.00
CA GLU A 126 -4.65 -10.42 -7.06
C GLU A 126 -3.98 -11.72 -6.59
N LYS A 127 -3.51 -12.57 -7.52
CA LYS A 127 -2.77 -13.81 -7.17
C LYS A 127 -1.54 -13.52 -6.31
N MET A 128 -0.83 -12.43 -6.57
CA MET A 128 0.34 -12.05 -5.79
C MET A 128 -0.03 -11.75 -4.33
N VAL A 129 -1.09 -10.97 -4.13
CA VAL A 129 -1.62 -10.61 -2.80
C VAL A 129 -2.17 -11.85 -2.10
N SER A 130 -2.96 -12.70 -2.78
CA SER A 130 -3.46 -13.98 -2.22
C SER A 130 -2.33 -14.90 -1.75
N GLN A 131 -1.23 -14.98 -2.52
CA GLN A 131 -0.07 -15.78 -2.13
C GLN A 131 0.66 -15.21 -0.91
N ALA A 132 0.69 -13.89 -0.76
CA ALA A 132 1.27 -13.23 0.40
C ALA A 132 0.38 -13.35 1.65
N LEU A 133 -0.94 -13.32 1.48
CA LEU A 133 -1.93 -13.57 2.54
C LEU A 133 -1.84 -14.99 3.10
N GLY A 134 -1.61 -16.00 2.24
CA GLY A 134 -1.53 -17.41 2.63
C GLY A 134 -0.26 -17.84 3.41
N ARG A 135 0.75 -16.96 3.57
CA ARG A 135 2.00 -17.26 4.28
C ARG A 135 1.93 -16.80 5.76
N ARG A 136 1.59 -17.74 6.66
CA ARG A 136 1.79 -17.76 8.14
C ARG A 136 0.95 -16.82 9.08
N THR A 137 0.18 -17.50 9.96
CA THR A 137 -0.21 -17.30 11.40
C THR A 137 -1.25 -16.27 11.95
N VAL A 138 -2.12 -16.84 12.81
CA VAL A 138 -3.02 -16.39 13.92
C VAL A 138 -4.10 -15.34 13.68
N THR A 139 -3.82 -14.24 12.98
CA THR A 139 -4.80 -13.15 12.84
C THR A 139 -5.54 -13.29 11.51
N ASP A 140 -6.87 -13.41 11.53
CA ASP A 140 -7.68 -13.28 10.32
C ASP A 140 -7.57 -11.84 9.82
N LEU A 141 -6.73 -11.65 8.80
CA LEU A 141 -6.54 -10.37 8.13
C LEU A 141 -7.52 -10.29 6.95
N GLU A 142 -8.59 -9.54 7.14
CA GLU A 142 -9.49 -9.12 6.06
C GLU A 142 -8.77 -8.06 5.22
N CYS A 143 -8.50 -8.40 3.96
CA CYS A 143 -7.72 -7.56 3.07
C CYS A 143 -8.56 -7.18 1.85
N GLN A 144 -8.81 -5.89 1.67
CA GLN A 144 -9.39 -5.35 0.44
C GLN A 144 -8.28 -4.85 -0.48
N LEU A 145 -8.32 -5.25 -1.75
CA LEU A 145 -7.34 -4.85 -2.77
C LEU A 145 -7.97 -3.87 -3.75
N CYS A 146 -7.38 -2.69 -3.88
CA CYS A 146 -7.67 -1.70 -4.92
C CYS A 146 -6.48 -1.59 -5.87
N LEU A 147 -6.76 -1.65 -7.17
CA LEU A 147 -5.78 -1.38 -8.22
C LEU A 147 -6.01 0.05 -8.73
N GLY A 148 -4.95 0.84 -8.89
CA GLY A 148 -5.02 2.25 -9.28
C GLY A 148 -3.93 2.70 -10.22
#